data_AF-A0A7W7GWE6-F1
#
_entry.id   AF-A0A7W7GWE6-F1
#
_cell.length_a   1.000
_cell.length_b   1.000
_cell.length_c   1.000
_cell.angle_alpha   90.00
_cell.angle_beta   90.00
_cell.angle_gamma   90.00
#
_symmetry.space_group_name_H-M   'P 1'
#
loop_
_entity.id
_entity.type
_entity.pdbx_description
1 polymer ?
#
loop_
_entity_poly.entity_id
_entity_poly.type
_entity_poly.pdbx_seq_one_letter_code
_entity_poly.pdbx_strand_id
1 'polypeptide(L)'
;MRWIGSAAATVMIMVMALLPGTAARAAAVFVELNPSTVPAGDHVSLRASCTDNLQPATVTVEGVGPVRVKPEFGFLTATAKVPGDTEAGDYTATLQCPDGKTATATMHVVVAFAPSRGPATGGGGTAPERTAALLVGGGLTILVAGLGLAVLSTRRRRLG
;
A
#
# COMPACT_ATOMS: atom_id res chain seq x y z
N MET A 1 -16.43 67.87 29.83
CA MET A 1 -15.19 67.06 29.74
C MET A 1 -15.44 65.77 30.51
N ARG A 2 -15.48 64.55 29.99
CA ARG A 2 -15.01 63.94 28.74
C ARG A 2 -15.93 62.73 28.45
N TRP A 3 -16.36 62.56 27.20
CA TRP A 3 -16.92 61.30 26.70
C TRP A 3 -15.76 60.39 26.28
N ILE A 4 -15.67 59.19 26.85
CA ILE A 4 -14.76 58.13 26.42
C ILE A 4 -15.63 57.07 25.76
N GLY A 5 -15.71 57.11 24.44
CA GLY A 5 -16.50 56.18 23.62
C GLY A 5 -15.62 55.26 22.81
N SER A 6 -15.71 53.96 23.11
CA SER A 6 -15.93 52.91 22.12
C SER A 6 -15.03 52.89 20.88
N ALA A 7 -13.74 52.54 21.02
CA ALA A 7 -12.86 52.27 19.88
C ALA A 7 -12.33 50.83 19.81
N ALA A 8 -12.64 49.98 20.79
CA ALA A 8 -12.01 48.65 20.89
C ALA A 8 -12.83 47.51 20.24
N ALA A 9 -14.13 47.71 19.95
CA ALA A 9 -15.02 46.61 19.56
C ALA A 9 -15.09 46.33 18.06
N THR A 10 -14.59 47.22 17.20
CA THR A 10 -14.77 47.13 15.74
C THR A 10 -13.65 46.37 15.00
N VAL A 11 -12.49 46.16 15.61
CA VAL A 11 -11.34 45.56 14.90
C VAL A 11 -11.42 44.03 14.84
N MET A 12 -12.16 43.38 15.75
CA MET A 12 -12.18 41.91 15.83
C MET A 12 -13.15 41.23 14.84
N ILE A 13 -14.08 41.98 14.24
CA ILE A 13 -15.02 41.43 13.24
C ILE A 13 -14.39 41.39 11.84
N MET A 14 -13.40 42.26 11.54
CA MET A 14 -12.83 42.37 10.20
C MET A 14 -11.81 41.26 9.87
N VAL A 15 -11.28 40.54 10.87
CA VAL A 15 -10.30 39.47 10.65
C VAL A 15 -10.97 38.15 10.20
N MET A 16 -12.25 37.94 10.51
CA MET A 16 -12.96 36.69 10.12
C MET A 16 -13.44 36.69 8.66
N ALA A 17 -13.49 37.84 7.99
CA ALA A 17 -13.95 37.96 6.60
C ALA A 17 -12.86 37.63 5.55
N LEU A 18 -11.62 37.42 5.99
CA LEU A 18 -10.46 37.16 5.12
C LEU A 18 -9.98 35.70 5.15
N LEU A 19 -10.68 34.83 5.89
CA LEU A 19 -10.44 33.39 5.80
C LEU A 19 -11.06 32.90 4.50
N PRO A 20 -10.28 32.44 3.51
CA PRO A 20 -10.86 31.78 2.35
C PRO A 20 -11.62 30.57 2.88
N GLY A 21 -12.95 30.57 2.68
CA GLY A 21 -13.75 29.40 2.98
C GLY A 21 -13.14 28.22 2.26
N THR A 22 -12.66 27.23 3.00
CA THR A 22 -12.33 25.95 2.40
C THR A 22 -13.64 25.41 1.88
N ALA A 23 -13.84 25.45 0.55
CA ALA A 23 -14.98 24.78 -0.05
C ALA A 23 -14.98 23.35 0.50
N ALA A 24 -15.99 23.00 1.29
CA ALA A 24 -16.25 21.63 1.65
C ALA A 24 -16.30 20.88 0.31
N ARG A 25 -15.27 20.10 0.01
CA ARG A 25 -15.18 19.37 -1.26
C ARG A 25 -16.42 18.48 -1.27
N ALA A 26 -17.43 18.87 -2.04
CA ALA A 26 -18.49 17.96 -2.43
C ALA A 26 -17.80 16.69 -2.91
N ALA A 27 -18.20 15.53 -2.39
CA ALA A 27 -17.60 14.26 -2.76
C ALA A 27 -17.52 14.20 -4.29
N ALA A 28 -16.29 14.19 -4.82
CA ALA A 28 -16.08 14.28 -6.25
C ALA A 28 -16.71 13.03 -6.90
N VAL A 29 -17.31 13.19 -8.08
CA VAL A 29 -17.78 12.03 -8.83
C VAL A 29 -16.55 11.29 -9.34
N PHE A 30 -16.38 10.02 -8.96
CA PHE A 30 -15.21 9.22 -9.32
C PHE A 30 -15.54 7.74 -9.45
N VAL A 31 -14.69 7.02 -10.18
CA VAL A 31 -14.65 5.55 -10.21
C VAL A 31 -13.20 5.10 -10.08
N GLU A 32 -12.99 4.04 -9.32
CA GLU A 32 -11.69 3.47 -8.98
C GLU A 32 -11.78 1.95 -9.13
N LEU A 33 -10.78 1.36 -9.78
CA LEU A 33 -10.62 -0.08 -9.91
C LEU A 33 -9.46 -0.52 -9.03
N ASN A 34 -9.67 -1.55 -8.22
CA ASN A 34 -8.64 -2.12 -7.39
C ASN A 34 -8.62 -3.66 -7.56
N PRO A 35 -7.54 -4.23 -8.11
CA PRO A 35 -6.35 -3.55 -8.65
C PRO A 35 -6.63 -2.84 -9.99
N SER A 36 -5.82 -1.84 -10.35
CA SER A 36 -5.84 -1.21 -11.68
C SER A 36 -5.12 -2.04 -12.75
N THR A 37 -4.33 -3.04 -12.35
CA THR A 37 -3.70 -4.03 -13.23
C THR A 37 -4.16 -5.43 -12.82
N VAL A 38 -4.80 -6.16 -13.71
CA VAL A 38 -5.43 -7.44 -13.40
C VAL A 38 -5.16 -8.50 -14.47
N PRO A 39 -4.83 -9.74 -14.11
CA PRO A 39 -4.79 -10.83 -15.08
C PRO A 39 -6.17 -11.14 -15.65
N ALA A 40 -6.22 -11.59 -16.91
CA ALA A 40 -7.45 -12.16 -17.45
C ALA A 40 -7.93 -13.34 -16.59
N GLY A 41 -9.23 -13.42 -16.30
CA GLY A 41 -9.83 -14.45 -15.45
C GLY A 41 -9.94 -14.10 -13.96
N ASP A 42 -9.28 -13.04 -13.50
CA ASP A 42 -9.32 -12.59 -12.10
C ASP A 42 -10.46 -11.60 -11.82
N HIS A 43 -10.60 -11.22 -10.53
CA HIS A 43 -11.61 -10.27 -10.07
C HIS A 43 -11.01 -8.89 -9.85
N VAL A 44 -11.81 -7.87 -10.18
CA VAL A 44 -11.54 -6.47 -9.89
C VAL A 44 -12.64 -5.93 -8.98
N SER A 45 -12.24 -5.20 -7.94
CA SER A 45 -13.17 -4.46 -7.10
C SER A 45 -13.37 -3.05 -7.67
N LEU A 46 -14.62 -2.61 -7.69
CA LEU A 46 -15.00 -1.28 -8.13
C LEU A 46 -15.42 -0.46 -6.93
N ARG A 47 -14.88 0.75 -6.80
CA ARG A 47 -15.35 1.76 -5.85
C ARG A 47 -15.65 3.04 -6.60
N ALA A 48 -16.85 3.56 -6.42
CA ALA A 48 -17.32 4.75 -7.09
C ALA A 48 -17.99 5.70 -6.11
N SER A 49 -18.12 6.95 -6.54
CA SER A 49 -18.87 7.98 -5.84
C SER A 49 -19.62 8.82 -6.87
N CYS A 50 -20.89 9.07 -6.60
CA CYS A 50 -21.77 9.98 -7.30
C CYS A 50 -22.13 11.16 -6.37
N THR A 51 -22.89 12.12 -6.86
CA THR A 51 -23.42 13.20 -6.02
C THR A 51 -24.29 12.66 -4.88
N ASP A 52 -25.04 11.58 -5.14
CA ASP A 52 -25.81 10.82 -4.16
C ASP A 52 -25.39 9.34 -4.21
N ASN A 53 -24.82 8.85 -3.11
CA ASN A 53 -24.36 7.46 -2.96
C ASN A 53 -25.40 6.55 -2.30
N LEU A 54 -26.63 7.01 -2.09
CA LEU A 54 -27.72 6.19 -1.58
C LEU A 54 -28.43 5.40 -2.68
N GLN A 55 -28.18 5.76 -3.94
CA GLN A 55 -28.77 5.11 -5.11
C GLN A 55 -27.71 4.30 -5.86
N PRO A 56 -28.07 3.11 -6.39
CA PRO A 56 -27.15 2.35 -7.21
C PRO A 56 -26.82 3.09 -8.51
N ALA A 57 -25.61 2.89 -9.00
CA ALA A 57 -25.14 3.42 -10.29
C ALA A 57 -24.64 2.27 -11.17
N THR A 58 -24.29 2.57 -12.42
CA THR A 58 -23.76 1.58 -13.36
C THR A 58 -22.35 1.98 -13.77
N VAL A 59 -21.42 1.03 -13.74
CA VAL A 59 -20.09 1.18 -14.30
C VAL A 59 -19.99 0.24 -15.50
N THR A 60 -19.75 0.77 -16.69
CA THR A 60 -19.50 -0.02 -17.89
C THR A 60 -18.00 -0.17 -18.06
N VAL A 61 -17.50 -1.40 -17.97
CA VAL A 61 -16.09 -1.71 -18.18
C VAL A 61 -15.93 -2.37 -19.54
N GLU A 62 -15.07 -1.83 -20.40
CA GLU A 62 -14.75 -2.45 -21.68
C GLU A 62 -14.26 -3.89 -21.48
N GLY A 63 -14.66 -4.81 -22.35
CA GLY A 63 -14.32 -6.24 -22.23
C GLY A 63 -15.10 -7.02 -21.15
N VAL A 64 -15.70 -6.37 -20.15
CA VAL A 64 -16.48 -7.03 -19.07
C VAL A 64 -17.98 -6.79 -19.20
N GLY A 65 -18.38 -5.56 -19.56
CA GLY A 65 -19.77 -5.12 -19.68
C GLY A 65 -20.26 -4.24 -18.50
N PRO A 66 -21.58 -4.02 -18.40
CA PRO A 66 -22.16 -3.17 -17.36
C PRO A 66 -22.20 -3.88 -16.00
N VAL A 67 -21.70 -3.20 -14.97
CA VAL A 67 -21.63 -3.66 -13.58
C VAL A 67 -22.41 -2.70 -12.69
N ARG A 68 -23.37 -3.24 -11.94
CA ARG A 68 -24.19 -2.44 -11.02
C ARG A 68 -23.47 -2.25 -9.68
N VAL A 69 -23.08 -1.02 -9.38
CA VAL A 69 -22.48 -0.65 -8.08
C VAL A 69 -23.57 -0.26 -7.08
N LYS A 70 -23.42 -0.67 -5.82
CA LYS A 70 -24.42 -0.49 -4.76
C LYS A 70 -23.86 0.30 -3.57
N PRO A 71 -24.70 1.02 -2.83
CA PRO A 71 -24.30 1.73 -1.62
C PRO A 71 -23.65 0.80 -0.58
N GLU A 72 -22.44 1.13 -0.18
CA GLU A 72 -21.68 0.45 0.87
C GLU A 72 -20.71 1.43 1.55
N PHE A 73 -20.85 1.61 2.87
CA PHE A 73 -20.00 2.50 3.70
C PHE A 73 -19.79 3.93 3.16
N GLY A 74 -20.82 4.51 2.52
CA GLY A 74 -20.76 5.88 1.96
C GLY A 74 -20.21 5.98 0.54
N PHE A 75 -19.88 4.85 -0.09
CA PHE A 75 -19.47 4.74 -1.49
C PHE A 75 -20.39 3.78 -2.25
N LEU A 76 -20.16 3.67 -3.56
CA LEU A 76 -20.79 2.65 -4.39
C LEU A 76 -19.76 1.57 -4.72
N THR A 77 -20.06 0.31 -4.42
CA THR A 77 -19.12 -0.80 -4.58
C THR A 77 -19.69 -1.94 -5.42
N ALA A 78 -18.82 -2.67 -6.10
CA ALA A 78 -19.12 -3.95 -6.72
C ALA A 78 -17.83 -4.76 -6.93
N THR A 79 -17.98 -6.02 -7.31
CA THR A 79 -16.89 -6.85 -7.83
C THR A 79 -17.29 -7.38 -9.18
N ALA A 80 -16.36 -7.36 -10.13
CA ALA A 80 -16.55 -7.91 -11.46
C ALA A 80 -15.43 -8.89 -11.80
N LYS A 81 -15.75 -9.91 -12.59
CA LYS A 81 -14.77 -10.87 -13.10
C LYS A 81 -14.37 -10.48 -14.52
N VAL A 82 -13.07 -10.38 -14.78
CA VAL A 82 -12.55 -10.19 -16.13
C VAL A 82 -12.63 -11.54 -16.87
N PRO A 83 -13.24 -11.62 -18.06
CA PRO A 83 -13.27 -12.85 -18.83
C PRO A 83 -11.86 -13.42 -19.08
N GLY A 84 -11.72 -14.74 -19.07
CA GLY A 84 -10.41 -15.41 -19.18
C GLY A 84 -9.79 -15.32 -20.58
N ASP A 85 -10.60 -14.99 -21.58
CA ASP A 85 -10.25 -14.77 -22.99
C ASP A 85 -10.03 -13.29 -23.33
N THR A 86 -10.04 -12.40 -22.33
CA THR A 86 -9.75 -10.98 -22.52
C THR A 86 -8.28 -10.80 -22.94
N GLU A 87 -8.04 -10.09 -24.03
CA GLU A 87 -6.69 -9.78 -24.50
C GLU A 87 -5.97 -8.82 -23.54
N ALA A 88 -4.64 -8.86 -23.54
CA ALA A 88 -3.87 -7.89 -22.77
C ALA A 88 -3.98 -6.50 -23.40
N GLY A 89 -4.21 -5.48 -22.58
CA GLY A 89 -4.42 -4.11 -23.06
C GLY A 89 -5.03 -3.18 -22.01
N ASP A 90 -5.34 -1.97 -22.45
CA ASP A 90 -5.95 -0.92 -21.63
C ASP A 90 -7.46 -0.90 -21.87
N TYR A 91 -8.23 -0.97 -20.79
CA TYR A 91 -9.69 -1.03 -20.80
C TYR A 91 -10.26 0.12 -19.98
N THR A 92 -11.21 0.85 -20.54
CA THR A 92 -11.85 1.97 -19.87
C THR A 92 -13.07 1.51 -19.08
N ALA A 93 -13.14 1.93 -17.82
CA ALA A 93 -14.34 1.85 -16.99
C ALA A 93 -15.01 3.22 -16.94
N THR A 94 -16.27 3.29 -17.35
CA THR A 94 -17.06 4.52 -17.30
C THR A 94 -18.18 4.35 -16.29
N LEU A 95 -18.23 5.22 -15.30
CA LEU A 95 -19.34 5.36 -14.35
C LEU A 95 -20.43 6.25 -14.95
N GLN A 96 -21.69 5.82 -14.82
CA GLN A 96 -22.88 6.62 -15.07
C GLN A 96 -23.68 6.75 -13.78
N CYS A 97 -23.74 7.96 -13.25
CA CYS A 97 -24.54 8.31 -12.09
C CYS A 97 -26.02 8.58 -12.48
N PRO A 98 -26.98 8.39 -11.54
CA PRO A 98 -28.40 8.69 -11.79
C PRO A 98 -28.69 10.14 -12.18
N ASP A 99 -27.85 11.09 -11.75
CA ASP A 99 -27.92 12.51 -12.08
C ASP A 99 -27.26 12.87 -13.42
N GLY A 100 -26.84 11.88 -14.21
CA GLY A 100 -26.23 12.04 -15.52
C GLY A 100 -24.74 12.38 -15.51
N LYS A 101 -24.12 12.54 -14.33
CA LYS A 101 -22.67 12.74 -14.23
C LYS A 101 -21.91 11.46 -14.53
N THR A 102 -20.70 11.62 -15.05
CA THR A 102 -19.84 10.50 -15.43
C THR A 102 -18.44 10.68 -14.89
N ALA A 103 -17.77 9.56 -14.63
CA ALA A 103 -16.33 9.51 -14.35
C ALA A 103 -15.72 8.31 -15.07
N THR A 104 -14.43 8.37 -15.34
CA THR A 104 -13.71 7.31 -16.04
C THR A 104 -12.46 6.88 -15.28
N ALA A 105 -12.12 5.61 -15.37
CA ALA A 105 -10.84 5.08 -14.91
C ALA A 105 -10.33 4.01 -15.90
N THR A 106 -9.03 3.78 -15.91
CA THR A 106 -8.39 2.82 -16.80
C THR A 106 -7.97 1.58 -16.00
N MET A 107 -8.21 0.41 -16.58
CA MET A 107 -7.77 -0.89 -16.09
C MET A 107 -6.81 -1.51 -17.11
N HIS A 108 -5.71 -2.06 -16.65
CA HIS A 108 -4.71 -2.73 -17.47
C HIS A 108 -4.89 -4.24 -17.32
N VAL A 109 -5.30 -4.91 -18.40
CA VAL A 109 -5.37 -6.36 -18.44
C VAL A 109 -4.02 -6.90 -18.87
N VAL A 110 -3.48 -7.82 -18.09
CA VAL A 110 -2.21 -8.49 -18.38
C VAL A 110 -2.42 -9.98 -18.60
N VAL A 111 -1.49 -10.57 -19.34
CA VAL A 111 -1.39 -12.02 -19.49
C VAL A 111 -1.05 -12.64 -18.14
N ALA A 112 -1.81 -13.67 -17.75
CA ALA A 112 -1.58 -14.41 -16.52
C ALA A 112 -0.28 -15.23 -16.65
N PHE A 113 0.80 -14.75 -16.02
CA PHE A 113 2.03 -15.52 -15.87
C PHE A 113 2.34 -15.72 -14.38
N ALA A 114 2.62 -16.96 -14.00
CA ALA A 114 3.15 -17.25 -12.68
C ALA A 114 4.58 -16.67 -12.59
N PRO A 115 4.89 -15.76 -11.65
CA PRO A 115 6.26 -15.26 -11.51
C PRO A 115 7.19 -16.43 -11.19
N SER A 116 8.26 -16.60 -11.98
CA SER A 116 9.32 -17.54 -11.67
C SER A 116 9.89 -17.20 -10.30
N ARG A 117 9.95 -18.17 -9.38
CA ARG A 117 10.55 -17.98 -8.05
C ARG A 117 11.87 -17.23 -8.21
N GLY A 118 11.99 -16.08 -7.57
CA GLY A 118 13.24 -15.31 -7.57
C GLY A 118 14.40 -16.18 -7.07
N PRO A 119 15.66 -15.88 -7.45
CA PRO A 119 16.81 -16.63 -6.97
C PRO A 119 16.77 -16.69 -5.44
N ALA A 120 16.95 -17.88 -4.88
CA ALA A 120 17.05 -18.06 -3.44
C ALA A 120 18.37 -17.43 -2.95
N THR A 121 18.42 -16.11 -2.81
CA THR A 121 19.58 -15.35 -2.31
C THR A 121 19.75 -15.48 -0.80
N GLY A 122 19.29 -16.58 -0.20
CA GLY A 122 19.51 -16.89 1.20
C GLY A 122 20.99 -17.12 1.43
N GLY A 123 21.68 -16.13 1.99
CA GLY A 123 23.11 -16.15 2.32
C GLY A 123 23.50 -17.08 3.47
N GLY A 124 22.89 -18.26 3.58
CA GLY A 124 23.16 -19.24 4.65
C GLY A 124 24.27 -20.24 4.32
N GLY A 125 24.92 -20.15 3.15
CA GLY A 125 25.79 -21.21 2.63
C GLY A 125 27.28 -20.91 2.54
N THR A 126 27.77 -19.74 2.96
CA THR A 126 29.18 -19.38 2.74
C THR A 126 30.10 -19.83 3.88
N ALA A 127 30.35 -21.13 3.93
CA ALA A 127 31.71 -21.62 4.17
C ALA A 127 31.91 -22.88 3.32
N PRO A 128 32.84 -22.88 2.32
CA PRO A 128 33.26 -24.14 1.74
C PRO A 128 33.83 -25.02 2.87
N GLU A 129 33.52 -26.32 2.87
CA GLU A 129 33.78 -27.26 3.98
C GLU A 129 35.17 -27.12 4.63
N ARG A 130 36.19 -26.80 3.83
CA ARG A 130 37.56 -26.59 4.32
C ARG A 130 37.70 -25.40 5.27
N THR A 131 36.99 -24.30 5.01
CA THR A 131 37.07 -23.08 5.84
C THR A 131 36.29 -23.26 7.14
N ALA A 132 35.18 -24.00 7.10
CA ALA A 132 34.44 -24.39 8.30
C ALA A 132 35.28 -25.30 9.21
N ALA A 133 35.95 -26.31 8.64
CA ALA A 133 36.87 -27.19 9.37
C ALA A 133 38.06 -26.41 9.95
N LEU A 134 38.60 -25.43 9.22
CA LEU A 134 39.69 -24.57 9.70
C LEU A 134 39.25 -23.65 10.84
N LEU A 135 38.05 -23.06 10.77
CA LEU A 135 37.52 -22.17 11.82
C LEU A 135 37.18 -22.96 13.08
N VAL A 136 36.49 -24.10 12.95
CA VAL A 136 36.13 -24.96 14.09
C VAL A 136 37.38 -25.62 14.69
N GLY A 137 38.24 -26.20 13.85
CA GLY A 137 39.48 -26.82 14.30
C GLY A 137 40.46 -25.81 14.90
N GLY A 138 40.69 -24.68 14.20
CA GLY A 138 41.56 -23.61 14.67
C GLY A 138 41.10 -23.01 16.00
N GLY A 139 39.80 -22.71 16.13
CA GLY A 139 39.24 -22.20 17.39
C GLY A 139 39.44 -23.17 18.56
N LEU A 140 39.24 -24.47 18.33
CA LEU A 140 39.43 -25.49 19.36
C LEU A 140 40.89 -25.59 19.82
N THR A 141 41.86 -25.54 18.90
CA THR A 141 43.29 -25.64 19.25
C THR A 141 43.74 -24.49 20.16
N ILE A 142 43.28 -23.26 19.90
CA ILE A 142 43.62 -22.08 20.70
C ILE A 142 43.05 -22.21 22.11
N LEU A 143 41.81 -22.68 22.26
CA LEU A 143 41.17 -22.89 23.56
C LEU A 143 41.95 -23.91 24.40
N VAL A 144 42.33 -25.05 23.81
CA VAL A 144 43.08 -26.10 24.51
C VAL A 144 44.46 -25.60 24.96
N ALA A 145 45.17 -24.87 24.09
CA ALA A 145 46.47 -24.30 24.44
C ALA A 145 46.37 -23.29 25.59
N GLY A 146 45.37 -22.41 25.55
CA GLY A 146 45.10 -21.44 26.62
C GLY A 146 44.80 -22.11 27.97
N LEU A 147 43.96 -23.16 27.96
CA LEU A 147 43.63 -23.94 29.15
C LEU A 147 44.86 -24.65 29.74
N GLY A 148 45.69 -25.26 28.90
CA GLY A 148 46.94 -25.91 29.33
C GLY A 148 47.90 -24.93 29.99
N LEU A 149 48.11 -23.76 29.40
CA LEU A 149 48.95 -22.70 29.98
C LEU A 149 48.38 -22.18 31.30
N ALA A 150 47.05 -22.00 31.40
CA ALA A 150 46.39 -21.59 32.63
C ALA A 150 46.62 -22.62 33.76
N VAL A 151 46.44 -23.91 33.48
CA VAL A 151 46.68 -25.00 34.45
C VAL A 151 48.15 -25.08 34.86
N LEU A 152 49.09 -24.98 33.92
CA LEU A 152 50.52 -24.98 34.25
C LEU A 152 50.92 -23.77 35.09
N SER A 153 50.37 -22.59 34.79
CA SER A 153 50.65 -21.37 35.55
C SER A 153 50.13 -21.45 36.98
N THR A 154 48.94 -22.02 37.19
CA THR A 154 48.35 -22.20 38.53
C THR A 154 49.07 -23.27 39.32
N ARG A 155 49.52 -24.36 38.69
CA ARG A 155 50.33 -25.39 39.36
C ARG A 155 51.70 -24.85 39.78
N ARG A 156 52.35 -24.02 38.97
CA ARG A 156 53.61 -23.35 39.33
C ARG A 156 53.45 -22.41 40.52
N ARG A 157 52.35 -21.64 40.59
CA ARG A 157 52.06 -20.74 41.72
C ARG A 157 51.71 -21.46 43.03
N ARG A 158 51.35 -22.75 42.98
CA ARG A 158 51.05 -23.56 44.18
C ARG A 158 52.27 -24.31 44.72
N LEU A 159 53.35 -24.41 43.93
CA LEU A 159 54.56 -25.18 44.27
C LEU A 159 55.76 -24.28 44.60
N GLY A 160 55.63 -22.97 44.48
CA GLY A 160 56.59 -21.96 44.98
C GLY A 160 55.90 -21.12 46.04
#